data_AF-W7BGB4-F1
#
_entry.id   AF-W7BGB4-F1
#
_cell.length_a   1.000
_cell.length_b   1.000
_cell.length_c   1.000
_cell.angle_alpha   90.00
_cell.angle_beta   90.00
_cell.angle_gamma   90.00
#
_symmetry.space_group_name_H-M   'P 1'
#
loop_
_entity.id
_entity.type
_entity.pdbx_description
1 polymer ?
#
loop_
_entity_poly.entity_id
_entity_poly.type
_entity_poly.pdbx_seq_one_letter_code
_entity_poly.pdbx_strand_id
1 'polypeptide(L)'
;MNVNKNSQVRDIYDAVADPTRRKILEMLADVEELPLYEITEHFQMGRTAVSKHLTILKEANLVVTRKVGRETRYRLHAAPLKEIQDWVSFYEDFWKKRMIKLNQLLEEINMKPDVSLDFQFTNSVEQVWNALTDSAMLAKWIWNNDFKAEVGHKFQFRAEPSEWWDGIVDCEVLTIDEPNSISYTWASAGETTTVVWTVAKTDDGKVNLRLDQSGFSEETKAREGAIEGAKYAWTEMGSNLAKVLA
;
A
#
# COMPACT_ATOMS: atom_id res chain seq x y z
N MET A 1 -36.39 56.14 1.80
CA MET A 1 -37.10 54.84 1.81
C MET A 1 -36.10 53.75 2.15
N ASN A 2 -36.54 52.81 2.99
CA ASN A 2 -35.74 51.93 3.84
C ASN A 2 -34.62 51.13 3.16
N VAL A 3 -33.39 51.35 3.64
CA VAL A 3 -32.28 50.41 3.50
C VAL A 3 -32.54 49.27 4.47
N ASN A 4 -32.96 48.10 3.97
CA ASN A 4 -33.24 46.95 4.83
C ASN A 4 -31.94 46.23 5.19
N LYS A 5 -31.78 45.98 6.49
CA LYS A 5 -30.59 45.47 7.20
C LYS A 5 -30.03 44.16 6.61
N ASN A 6 -28.73 44.21 6.30
CA ASN A 6 -27.69 43.23 6.64
C ASN A 6 -28.17 41.78 6.92
N SER A 7 -28.31 40.97 5.88
CA SER A 7 -28.28 39.50 6.00
C SER A 7 -26.83 39.09 5.74
N GLN A 8 -26.04 38.83 6.78
CA GLN A 8 -24.80 38.08 6.61
C GLN A 8 -25.16 36.77 5.91
N VAL A 9 -24.76 36.63 4.64
CA VAL A 9 -24.83 35.36 3.92
C VAL A 9 -24.03 34.36 4.75
N ARG A 10 -24.66 33.24 5.11
CA ARG A 10 -23.99 32.24 5.94
C ARG A 10 -22.88 31.58 5.12
N ASP A 11 -21.75 31.36 5.76
CA ASP A 11 -20.61 30.70 5.13
C ASP A 11 -21.01 29.29 4.63
N ILE A 12 -20.67 29.00 3.37
CA ILE A 12 -20.93 27.73 2.72
C ILE A 12 -20.16 26.57 3.38
N TYR A 13 -18.94 26.81 3.86
CA TYR A 13 -18.11 25.82 4.55
C TYR A 13 -18.80 25.37 5.84
N ASP A 14 -19.30 26.32 6.63
CA ASP A 14 -20.10 26.03 7.83
C ASP A 14 -21.38 25.29 7.46
N ALA A 15 -22.04 25.68 6.37
CA ALA A 15 -23.28 25.06 5.93
C ALA A 15 -23.09 23.60 5.47
N VAL A 16 -21.95 23.22 4.90
CA VAL A 16 -21.71 21.81 4.48
C VAL A 16 -20.93 20.98 5.50
N ALA A 17 -20.36 21.58 6.56
CA ALA A 17 -19.61 20.84 7.58
C ALA A 17 -20.45 19.74 8.26
N ASP A 18 -21.75 19.97 8.39
CA ASP A 18 -22.69 19.05 9.03
C ASP A 18 -23.14 17.92 8.08
N PRO A 19 -23.06 16.65 8.52
CA PRO A 19 -23.41 15.50 7.69
C PRO A 19 -24.91 15.44 7.34
N THR A 20 -25.81 15.92 8.20
CA THR A 20 -27.25 15.97 7.90
C THR A 20 -27.52 16.98 6.79
N ARG A 21 -26.86 18.15 6.81
CA ARG A 21 -26.99 19.14 5.73
C ARG A 21 -26.46 18.62 4.39
N ARG A 22 -25.31 17.94 4.38
CA ARG A 22 -24.82 17.24 3.18
C ARG A 22 -25.82 16.22 2.68
N LYS A 23 -26.40 15.42 3.58
CA LYS A 23 -27.40 14.41 3.19
C LYS A 23 -28.65 15.02 2.56
N ILE A 24 -29.13 16.16 3.08
CA ILE A 24 -30.26 16.89 2.49
C ILE A 24 -29.89 17.41 1.08
N LEU A 25 -28.68 17.93 0.87
CA LEU A 25 -28.24 18.38 -0.45
C LEU A 25 -28.13 17.23 -1.45
N GLU A 26 -27.61 16.07 -1.03
CA GLU A 26 -27.59 14.84 -1.84
C GLU A 26 -29.01 14.44 -2.24
N MET A 27 -29.96 14.41 -1.30
CA MET A 27 -31.36 14.07 -1.59
C MET A 27 -32.00 15.02 -2.60
N LEU A 28 -31.65 16.31 -2.54
CA LEU A 28 -32.15 17.33 -3.46
C LEU A 28 -31.39 17.36 -4.80
N ALA A 29 -30.28 16.63 -4.95
CA ALA A 29 -29.49 16.60 -6.18
C ALA A 29 -30.15 15.73 -7.27
N ASP A 30 -30.87 14.69 -6.86
CA ASP A 30 -31.47 13.71 -7.78
C ASP A 30 -32.93 14.02 -8.18
N VAL A 31 -33.51 15.11 -7.65
CA VAL A 31 -34.92 15.48 -7.82
C VAL A 31 -35.09 16.98 -8.02
N GLU A 32 -36.18 17.42 -8.66
CA GLU A 32 -36.40 18.85 -8.90
C GLU A 32 -36.72 19.62 -7.61
N GLU A 33 -37.53 19.04 -6.71
CA GLU A 33 -37.85 19.61 -5.40
C GLU A 33 -38.54 18.60 -4.47
N LEU A 34 -38.38 18.78 -3.16
CA LEU A 34 -39.04 17.96 -2.13
C LEU A 34 -39.77 18.83 -1.10
N PRO A 35 -40.93 18.39 -0.58
CA PRO A 35 -41.60 19.03 0.54
C PRO A 35 -40.92 18.66 1.87
N LEU A 36 -41.11 19.49 2.90
CA LEU A 36 -40.50 19.25 4.21
C LEU A 36 -40.82 17.87 4.81
N TYR A 37 -42.03 17.33 4.59
CA TYR A 37 -42.43 16.06 5.19
C TYR A 37 -41.62 14.89 4.60
N GLU A 38 -41.47 14.82 3.27
CA GLU A 38 -40.66 13.79 2.61
C GLU A 38 -39.21 13.88 3.07
N ILE A 39 -38.62 15.08 3.13
CA ILE A 39 -37.24 15.24 3.64
C ILE A 39 -37.13 14.73 5.09
N THR A 40 -38.15 14.98 5.92
CA THR A 40 -38.14 14.57 7.34
C THR A 40 -38.17 13.06 7.51
N GLU A 41 -38.84 12.31 6.63
CA GLU A 41 -38.95 10.84 6.71
C GLU A 41 -37.59 10.13 6.61
N HIS A 42 -36.57 10.78 6.06
CA HIS A 42 -35.21 10.22 5.95
C HIS A 42 -34.34 10.44 7.20
N PHE A 43 -34.86 11.08 8.25
CA PHE A 43 -34.10 11.36 9.47
C PHE A 43 -34.85 10.92 10.72
N GLN A 44 -34.10 10.41 11.71
CA GLN A 44 -34.65 10.05 13.02
C GLN A 44 -35.01 11.29 13.88
N MET A 45 -34.64 12.49 13.43
CA MET A 45 -34.92 13.73 14.12
C MET A 45 -36.29 14.30 13.73
N GLY A 46 -36.91 15.05 14.64
CA GLY A 46 -38.21 15.68 14.37
C GLY A 46 -38.16 16.78 13.30
N ARG A 47 -39.31 17.06 12.69
CA ARG A 47 -39.53 18.07 11.65
C ARG A 47 -38.91 19.45 11.94
N THR A 48 -38.95 19.89 13.20
CA THR A 48 -38.35 21.16 13.64
C THR A 48 -36.83 21.17 13.49
N ALA A 49 -36.16 20.05 13.75
CA ALA A 49 -34.72 19.93 13.59
C ALA A 49 -34.34 19.99 12.11
N VAL A 50 -35.02 19.21 11.26
CA VAL A 50 -34.83 19.24 9.80
C VAL A 50 -35.08 20.64 9.23
N SER A 51 -36.13 21.32 9.69
CA SER A 51 -36.43 22.70 9.28
C SER A 51 -35.33 23.68 9.64
N LYS A 52 -34.63 23.47 10.78
CA LYS A 52 -33.45 24.29 11.11
C LYS A 52 -32.33 24.04 10.10
N HIS A 53 -31.98 22.79 9.80
CA HIS A 53 -30.96 22.48 8.78
C HIS A 53 -31.27 23.12 7.42
N LEU A 54 -32.53 23.06 6.97
CA LEU A 54 -32.96 23.71 5.72
C LEU A 54 -32.88 25.23 5.78
N THR A 55 -33.09 25.83 6.95
CA THR A 55 -32.89 27.28 7.14
C THR A 55 -31.43 27.65 6.98
N ILE A 56 -30.51 26.89 7.59
CA ILE A 56 -29.06 27.08 7.43
C ILE A 56 -28.64 26.97 5.96
N LEU A 57 -29.11 25.93 5.26
CA LEU A 57 -28.82 25.73 3.84
C LEU A 57 -29.37 26.87 2.98
N LYS A 58 -30.56 27.40 3.31
CA LYS A 58 -31.14 28.55 2.62
C LYS A 58 -30.34 29.83 2.87
N GLU A 59 -29.87 30.07 4.10
CA GLU A 59 -29.02 31.23 4.45
C GLU A 59 -27.66 31.20 3.75
N ALA A 60 -27.14 30.01 3.46
CA ALA A 60 -25.94 29.78 2.65
C ALA A 60 -26.22 29.71 1.13
N ASN A 61 -27.46 30.01 0.72
CA ASN A 61 -27.90 29.97 -0.67
C ASN A 61 -27.79 28.60 -1.36
N LEU A 62 -27.67 27.51 -0.59
CA LEU A 62 -27.56 26.13 -1.11
C LEU A 62 -28.92 25.51 -1.43
N VAL A 63 -30.01 26.11 -0.92
CA VAL A 63 -31.38 25.66 -1.14
C VAL A 63 -32.30 26.84 -1.40
N VAL A 64 -33.13 26.73 -2.42
CA VAL A 64 -34.22 27.67 -2.70
C VAL A 64 -35.57 27.08 -2.30
N THR A 65 -36.51 27.94 -1.91
CA THR A 65 -37.82 27.51 -1.40
C THR A 65 -38.95 28.16 -2.17
N ARG A 66 -40.01 27.40 -2.49
CA ARG A 66 -41.27 27.93 -3.01
C ARG A 66 -42.47 27.40 -2.22
N LYS A 67 -43.54 28.18 -2.12
CA LYS A 67 -44.80 27.75 -1.51
C LYS A 67 -45.72 27.15 -2.58
N VAL A 68 -46.26 25.96 -2.30
CA VAL A 68 -47.25 25.27 -3.14
C VAL A 68 -48.41 24.86 -2.24
N GLY A 69 -49.52 25.59 -2.31
CA GLY A 69 -50.65 25.42 -1.40
C GLY A 69 -50.24 25.64 0.06
N ARG A 70 -50.39 24.59 0.89
CA ARG A 70 -50.00 24.61 2.31
C ARG A 70 -48.57 24.14 2.56
N GLU A 71 -47.85 23.72 1.52
CA GLU A 71 -46.51 23.14 1.64
C GLU A 71 -45.41 24.09 1.19
N THR A 72 -44.23 23.92 1.77
CA THR A 72 -43.00 24.55 1.29
C THR A 72 -42.15 23.47 0.62
N ARG A 73 -41.82 23.69 -0.64
CA ARG A 73 -40.97 22.82 -1.47
C ARG A 73 -39.57 23.41 -1.52
N TYR A 74 -38.56 22.54 -1.43
CA TYR A 74 -37.14 22.88 -1.36
C TYR A 74 -36.44 22.31 -2.60
N ARG A 75 -35.54 23.08 -3.19
CA ARG A 75 -34.76 22.71 -4.37
C ARG A 75 -33.29 23.04 -4.15
N LEU A 76 -32.39 22.18 -4.62
CA LEU A 76 -30.95 22.41 -4.60
C LEU A 76 -30.59 23.63 -5.45
N HIS A 77 -29.76 24.51 -4.89
CA HIS A 77 -29.04 25.52 -5.64
C HIS A 77 -27.54 25.22 -5.50
N ALA A 78 -27.00 24.50 -6.48
CA ALA A 78 -25.64 23.96 -6.41
C ALA A 78 -24.55 24.98 -6.75
N ALA A 79 -24.89 26.11 -7.38
CA ALA A 79 -23.90 27.09 -7.85
C ALA A 79 -22.91 27.56 -6.76
N PRO A 80 -23.33 27.80 -5.50
CA PRO A 80 -22.40 28.18 -4.43
C PRO A 80 -21.34 27.10 -4.13
N LEU A 81 -21.64 25.80 -4.34
CA LEU A 81 -20.68 24.71 -4.07
C LEU A 81 -19.40 24.81 -4.92
N LYS A 82 -19.42 25.62 -5.98
CA LYS A 82 -18.23 25.89 -6.81
C LYS A 82 -17.08 26.49 -5.99
N GLU A 83 -17.39 27.31 -4.98
CA GLU A 83 -16.37 27.89 -4.09
C GLU A 83 -15.57 26.79 -3.36
N ILE A 84 -16.27 25.77 -2.85
CA ILE A 84 -15.65 24.62 -2.18
C ILE A 84 -14.83 23.81 -3.19
N GLN A 85 -15.39 23.56 -4.38
CA GLN A 85 -14.67 22.85 -5.43
C GLN A 85 -13.36 23.55 -5.80
N ASP A 86 -13.39 24.87 -5.97
CA ASP A 86 -12.22 25.65 -6.37
C ASP A 86 -11.15 25.66 -5.26
N TRP A 87 -11.57 25.76 -4.00
CA TRP A 87 -10.65 25.65 -2.85
C TRP A 87 -10.01 24.26 -2.73
N VAL A 88 -10.79 23.18 -2.87
CA VAL A 88 -10.27 21.80 -2.84
C VAL A 88 -9.33 21.55 -4.03
N SER A 89 -9.63 22.11 -5.21
CA SER A 89 -8.81 21.95 -6.41
C SER A 89 -7.37 22.44 -6.22
N PHE A 90 -7.15 23.48 -5.40
CA PHE A 90 -5.80 23.94 -5.06
C PHE A 90 -4.93 22.84 -4.39
N TYR A 91 -5.55 21.98 -3.58
CA TYR A 91 -4.84 20.89 -2.89
C TYR A 91 -4.75 19.62 -3.71
N GLU A 92 -5.53 19.45 -4.77
CA GLU A 92 -5.43 18.27 -5.63
C GLU A 92 -4.04 18.12 -6.25
N ASP A 93 -3.43 19.21 -6.70
CA ASP A 93 -2.08 19.18 -7.29
C ASP A 93 -1.00 18.86 -6.25
N PHE A 94 -1.21 19.30 -5.00
CA PHE A 94 -0.34 18.97 -3.88
C PHE A 94 -0.38 17.47 -3.55
N TRP A 95 -1.55 16.84 -3.63
CA TRP A 95 -1.70 15.40 -3.44
C TRP A 95 -1.19 14.61 -4.64
N LYS A 96 -1.51 15.01 -5.87
CA LYS A 96 -1.01 14.37 -7.10
C LYS A 96 0.51 14.28 -7.12
N LYS A 97 1.21 15.38 -6.83
CA LYS A 97 2.69 15.39 -6.78
C LYS A 97 3.26 14.45 -5.72
N ARG A 98 2.63 14.38 -4.54
CA ARG A 98 3.05 13.44 -3.48
C ARG A 98 2.81 11.99 -3.87
N MET A 99 1.66 11.69 -4.47
CA MET A 99 1.33 10.34 -4.91
C MET A 99 2.26 9.87 -6.03
N ILE A 100 2.62 10.74 -6.97
CA ILE A 100 3.63 10.43 -8.00
C ILE A 100 4.98 10.10 -7.37
N LYS A 101 5.44 10.93 -6.42
CA LYS A 101 6.71 10.68 -5.72
C LYS A 101 6.68 9.37 -4.92
N LEU A 102 5.56 9.07 -4.26
CA LEU A 102 5.38 7.81 -3.55
C LEU A 102 5.44 6.63 -4.51
N ASN A 103 4.76 6.70 -5.66
CA ASN A 103 4.80 5.64 -6.66
C ASN A 103 6.22 5.42 -7.20
N GLN A 104 6.97 6.49 -7.49
CA GLN A 104 8.35 6.38 -7.94
C GLN A 104 9.24 5.69 -6.90
N LEU A 105 9.12 6.08 -5.62
CA LEU A 105 9.85 5.42 -4.54
C LEU A 105 9.42 3.97 -4.36
N LEU A 106 8.14 3.66 -4.50
CA LEU A 106 7.64 2.28 -4.45
C LEU A 106 8.11 1.46 -5.65
N GLU A 107 8.24 2.03 -6.85
CA GLU A 107 8.79 1.36 -8.03
C GLU A 107 10.29 1.10 -7.88
N GLU A 108 11.04 2.04 -7.28
CA GLU A 108 12.45 1.86 -6.93
C GLU A 108 12.63 0.77 -5.86
N ILE A 109 11.77 0.74 -4.84
CA ILE A 109 11.81 -0.26 -3.76
C ILE A 109 11.31 -1.63 -4.26
N ASN A 110 10.29 -1.65 -5.13
CA ASN A 110 9.73 -2.86 -5.74
C ASN A 110 10.33 -3.12 -7.13
N MET A 111 11.60 -2.76 -7.36
CA MET A 111 12.30 -3.21 -8.56
C MET A 111 12.07 -4.72 -8.70
N LYS A 112 11.48 -5.11 -9.83
CA LYS A 112 11.14 -6.51 -10.08
C LYS A 112 12.42 -7.33 -9.88
N PRO A 113 12.39 -8.38 -9.05
CA PRO A 113 13.58 -9.18 -8.81
C PRO A 113 14.06 -9.79 -10.13
N ASP A 114 15.37 -9.77 -10.33
CA ASP A 114 16.01 -10.31 -11.51
C ASP A 114 15.87 -11.86 -11.52
N VAL A 115 15.93 -12.47 -10.33
CA VAL A 115 15.62 -13.89 -10.11
C VAL A 115 14.54 -14.01 -9.04
N SER A 116 13.50 -14.80 -9.31
CA SER A 116 12.43 -15.10 -8.37
C SER A 116 12.10 -16.59 -8.42
N LEU A 117 12.04 -17.22 -7.25
CA LEU A 117 11.76 -18.65 -7.08
C LEU A 117 10.86 -18.88 -5.86
N ASP A 118 9.94 -19.83 -5.98
CA ASP A 118 9.05 -20.25 -4.91
C ASP A 118 9.27 -21.73 -4.60
N PHE A 119 9.39 -22.05 -3.31
CA PHE A 119 9.54 -23.40 -2.79
C PHE A 119 8.41 -23.69 -1.80
N GLN A 120 7.73 -24.83 -1.95
CA GLN A 120 6.64 -25.21 -1.06
C GLN A 120 7.05 -26.36 -0.15
N PHE A 121 6.76 -26.20 1.15
CA PHE A 121 7.07 -27.18 2.19
C PHE A 121 5.82 -27.52 3.00
N THR A 122 5.76 -28.74 3.52
CA THR A 122 4.73 -29.16 4.48
C THR A 122 5.16 -28.96 5.93
N ASN A 123 6.38 -28.49 6.15
CA ASN A 123 6.95 -28.17 7.45
C ASN A 123 6.28 -26.92 8.06
N SER A 124 6.53 -26.69 9.36
CA SER A 124 6.11 -25.47 10.04
C SER A 124 6.92 -24.25 9.60
N VAL A 125 6.37 -23.04 9.80
CA VAL A 125 7.06 -21.77 9.51
C VAL A 125 8.36 -21.69 10.30
N GLU A 126 8.35 -22.15 11.55
CA GLU A 126 9.51 -22.14 12.45
C GLU A 126 10.63 -23.06 11.94
N GLN A 127 10.29 -24.24 11.40
CA GLN A 127 11.28 -25.15 10.82
C GLN A 127 11.92 -24.58 9.56
N VAL A 128 11.11 -23.99 8.66
CA VAL A 128 11.62 -23.33 7.45
C VAL A 128 12.46 -22.13 7.81
N TRP A 129 12.00 -21.30 8.75
CA TRP A 129 12.74 -20.13 9.25
C TRP A 129 14.08 -20.51 9.88
N ASN A 130 14.11 -21.55 10.72
CA ASN A 130 15.34 -22.05 11.31
C ASN A 130 16.32 -22.55 10.23
N ALA A 131 15.85 -23.13 9.13
CA ALA A 131 16.71 -23.56 8.03
C ALA A 131 17.39 -22.40 7.27
N LEU A 132 16.83 -21.18 7.38
CA LEU A 132 17.40 -19.94 6.83
C LEU A 132 18.30 -19.18 7.80
N THR A 133 18.12 -19.38 9.11
CA THR A 133 18.73 -18.54 10.15
C THR A 133 19.70 -19.26 11.07
N ASP A 134 19.72 -20.59 11.03
CA ASP A 134 20.74 -21.40 11.73
C ASP A 134 21.93 -21.69 10.80
N SER A 135 23.13 -21.31 11.26
CA SER A 135 24.37 -21.48 10.50
C SER A 135 24.65 -22.95 10.13
N ALA A 136 24.35 -23.89 11.03
CA ALA A 136 24.56 -25.32 10.77
C ALA A 136 23.53 -25.90 9.80
N MET A 137 22.30 -25.37 9.76
CA MET A 137 21.33 -25.71 8.73
C MET A 137 21.72 -25.13 7.38
N LEU A 138 22.11 -23.85 7.30
CA LEU A 138 22.60 -23.22 6.07
C LEU A 138 23.78 -24.00 5.46
N ALA A 139 24.69 -24.50 6.29
CA ALA A 139 25.83 -25.31 5.85
C ALA A 139 25.45 -26.62 5.14
N LYS A 140 24.23 -27.14 5.37
CA LYS A 140 23.77 -28.39 4.75
C LYS A 140 23.23 -28.21 3.33
N TRP A 141 22.79 -27.02 2.95
CA TRP A 141 22.11 -26.80 1.66
C TRP A 141 22.64 -25.64 0.82
N ILE A 142 23.35 -24.68 1.42
CA ILE A 142 24.15 -23.68 0.71
C ILE A 142 25.62 -24.12 0.78
N TRP A 143 26.35 -23.68 1.81
CA TRP A 143 27.77 -23.95 2.06
C TRP A 143 28.17 -23.60 3.49
N ASN A 144 29.36 -24.04 3.91
CA ASN A 144 29.96 -23.66 5.20
C ASN A 144 29.98 -22.13 5.37
N ASN A 145 29.61 -21.66 6.56
CA ASN A 145 29.44 -20.24 6.84
C ASN A 145 29.67 -19.93 8.32
N ASP A 146 29.73 -18.64 8.64
CA ASP A 146 29.79 -18.05 9.98
C ASP A 146 28.60 -17.09 10.21
N PHE A 147 27.46 -17.44 9.64
CA PHE A 147 26.23 -16.66 9.69
C PHE A 147 25.74 -16.43 11.13
N LYS A 148 25.21 -15.24 11.37
CA LYS A 148 24.43 -14.89 12.56
C LYS A 148 23.25 -14.04 12.12
N ALA A 149 22.07 -14.31 12.67
CA ALA A 149 20.84 -13.56 12.42
C ALA A 149 20.86 -12.20 13.15
N GLU A 150 21.79 -11.33 12.77
CA GLU A 150 21.98 -10.00 13.35
C GLU A 150 22.16 -8.98 12.22
N VAL A 151 21.31 -7.95 12.16
CA VAL A 151 21.42 -6.90 11.12
C VAL A 151 22.78 -6.21 11.20
N GLY A 152 23.44 -6.08 10.05
CA GLY A 152 24.80 -5.56 9.90
C GLY A 152 25.91 -6.58 10.12
N HIS A 153 25.59 -7.83 10.52
CA HIS A 153 26.60 -8.88 10.64
C HIS A 153 27.12 -9.28 9.26
N LYS A 154 28.46 -9.29 9.13
CA LYS A 154 29.17 -9.71 7.93
C LYS A 154 29.60 -11.15 8.07
N PHE A 155 29.30 -11.96 7.06
CA PHE A 155 29.58 -13.38 7.06
C PHE A 155 29.95 -13.84 5.65
N GLN A 156 30.46 -15.06 5.53
CA GLN A 156 30.82 -15.63 4.23
C GLN A 156 30.19 -16.99 4.02
N PHE A 157 29.75 -17.27 2.80
CA PHE A 157 29.60 -18.65 2.32
C PHE A 157 30.90 -19.11 1.66
N ARG A 158 31.31 -20.34 1.95
CA ARG A 158 32.59 -20.92 1.52
C ARG A 158 32.38 -22.26 0.81
N ALA A 159 32.48 -22.23 -0.51
CA ALA A 159 32.46 -23.38 -1.40
C ALA A 159 33.88 -23.91 -1.67
N GLU A 160 33.97 -25.04 -2.37
CA GLU A 160 35.26 -25.50 -2.92
C GLU A 160 35.72 -24.55 -4.03
N PRO A 161 36.97 -24.03 -3.96
CA PRO A 161 37.48 -23.11 -4.97
C PRO A 161 37.68 -23.80 -6.32
N SER A 162 37.63 -23.01 -7.38
CA SER A 162 37.89 -23.44 -8.76
C SER A 162 39.00 -22.60 -9.39
N GLU A 163 39.41 -22.92 -10.63
CA GLU A 163 40.40 -22.12 -11.37
C GLU A 163 39.98 -20.66 -11.59
N TRP A 164 38.67 -20.38 -11.57
CA TRP A 164 38.10 -19.10 -11.98
C TRP A 164 37.37 -18.36 -10.86
N TRP A 165 37.28 -18.96 -9.67
CA TRP A 165 36.59 -18.40 -8.51
C TRP A 165 37.17 -18.97 -7.20
N ASP A 166 37.38 -18.11 -6.21
CA ASP A 166 37.99 -18.44 -4.92
C ASP A 166 37.06 -19.22 -3.97
N GLY A 167 35.81 -19.49 -4.38
CA GLY A 167 34.83 -20.21 -3.57
C GLY A 167 34.18 -19.35 -2.49
N ILE A 168 34.44 -18.04 -2.46
CA ILE A 168 33.95 -17.15 -1.42
C ILE A 168 32.79 -16.29 -1.95
N VAL A 169 31.75 -16.18 -1.12
CA VAL A 169 30.69 -15.17 -1.26
C VAL A 169 30.68 -14.35 0.02
N ASP A 170 30.93 -13.05 -0.10
CA ASP A 170 30.82 -12.11 1.00
C ASP A 170 29.37 -11.63 1.15
N CYS A 171 28.87 -11.63 2.38
CA CYS A 171 27.49 -11.28 2.69
C CYS A 171 27.41 -10.34 3.90
N GLU A 172 26.39 -9.51 3.94
CA GLU A 172 26.02 -8.66 5.07
C GLU A 172 24.51 -8.74 5.27
N VAL A 173 24.06 -9.04 6.50
CA VAL A 173 22.63 -9.10 6.84
C VAL A 173 22.04 -7.69 6.80
N LEU A 174 20.99 -7.50 6.01
CA LEU A 174 20.37 -6.17 5.80
C LEU A 174 19.10 -5.98 6.62
N THR A 175 18.20 -6.96 6.61
CA THR A 175 16.93 -6.91 7.36
C THR A 175 16.58 -8.26 7.93
N ILE A 176 15.91 -8.26 9.09
CA ILE A 176 15.30 -9.44 9.71
C ILE A 176 13.92 -9.01 10.24
N ASP A 177 12.89 -9.71 9.80
CA ASP A 177 11.53 -9.69 10.34
C ASP A 177 11.15 -11.14 10.68
N GLU A 178 11.52 -11.61 11.88
CA GLU A 178 11.32 -12.99 12.28
C GLU A 178 9.83 -13.31 12.56
N PRO A 179 9.25 -14.40 12.02
CA PRO A 179 9.84 -15.43 11.14
C PRO A 179 9.48 -15.25 9.65
N ASN A 180 9.15 -14.03 9.22
CA ASN A 180 8.53 -13.76 7.93
C ASN A 180 9.55 -13.47 6.82
N SER A 181 10.64 -12.75 7.10
CA SER A 181 11.58 -12.34 6.05
C SER A 181 12.97 -12.04 6.55
N ILE A 182 13.98 -12.40 5.76
CA ILE A 182 15.37 -12.03 5.96
C ILE A 182 15.99 -11.61 4.64
N SER A 183 16.87 -10.61 4.66
CA SER A 183 17.67 -10.24 3.50
C SER A 183 19.14 -10.06 3.83
N TYR A 184 19.99 -10.34 2.85
CA TYR A 184 21.42 -10.13 2.93
C TYR A 184 22.01 -9.81 1.55
N THR A 185 23.16 -9.13 1.55
CA THR A 185 23.95 -8.97 0.32
C THR A 185 24.55 -10.31 -0.10
N TRP A 186 24.78 -10.46 -1.40
CA TRP A 186 25.46 -11.59 -2.01
C TRP A 186 26.52 -11.04 -2.96
N ALA A 187 27.76 -10.94 -2.48
CA ALA A 187 28.88 -10.39 -3.22
C ALA A 187 29.83 -11.51 -3.68
N SER A 188 29.98 -11.65 -4.99
CA SER A 188 30.87 -12.63 -5.62
C SER A 188 31.28 -12.17 -7.02
N ALA A 189 32.48 -12.55 -7.45
CA ALA A 189 32.99 -12.24 -8.80
C ALA A 189 32.92 -10.76 -9.21
N GLY A 190 33.07 -9.83 -8.25
CA GLY A 190 33.03 -8.38 -8.50
C GLY A 190 31.63 -7.78 -8.61
N GLU A 191 30.59 -8.56 -8.38
CA GLU A 191 29.19 -8.13 -8.39
C GLU A 191 28.61 -8.25 -6.98
N THR A 192 27.72 -7.32 -6.60
CA THR A 192 27.00 -7.37 -5.33
C THR A 192 25.51 -7.25 -5.59
N THR A 193 24.78 -8.29 -5.22
CA THR A 193 23.32 -8.36 -5.33
C THR A 193 22.70 -8.44 -3.95
N THR A 194 21.37 -8.33 -3.86
CA THR A 194 20.62 -8.52 -2.63
C THR A 194 19.72 -9.75 -2.78
N VAL A 195 19.77 -10.65 -1.80
CA VAL A 195 18.91 -11.82 -1.69
C VAL A 195 17.91 -11.57 -0.58
N VAL A 196 16.62 -11.78 -0.88
CA VAL A 196 15.51 -11.68 0.06
C VAL A 196 14.80 -13.02 0.11
N TRP A 197 14.67 -13.56 1.32
CA TRP A 197 13.82 -14.71 1.61
C TRP A 197 12.55 -14.23 2.30
N THR A 198 11.40 -14.74 1.85
CA THR A 198 10.09 -14.49 2.47
C THR A 198 9.39 -15.82 2.75
N VAL A 199 8.96 -16.01 3.99
CA VAL A 199 8.20 -17.17 4.46
C VAL A 199 6.76 -16.75 4.66
N ALA A 200 5.83 -17.45 4.02
CA ALA A 200 4.41 -17.21 4.16
C ALA A 200 3.64 -18.53 4.23
N LYS A 201 2.62 -18.60 5.10
CA LYS A 201 1.70 -19.73 5.11
C LYS A 201 0.69 -19.57 3.97
N THR A 202 0.46 -20.64 3.22
CA THR A 202 -0.51 -20.67 2.12
C THR A 202 -1.89 -21.09 2.61
N ASP A 203 -2.93 -20.79 1.84
CA ASP A 203 -4.32 -21.12 2.18
C ASP A 203 -4.56 -22.63 2.32
N ASP A 204 -3.78 -23.46 1.62
CA ASP A 204 -3.81 -24.92 1.72
C ASP A 204 -3.03 -25.47 2.94
N GLY A 205 -2.53 -24.58 3.81
CA GLY A 205 -1.87 -24.91 5.06
C GLY A 205 -0.39 -25.23 4.95
N LYS A 206 0.19 -25.21 3.73
CA LYS A 206 1.64 -25.36 3.49
C LYS A 206 2.38 -24.05 3.81
N VAL A 207 3.71 -24.12 3.72
CA VAL A 207 4.59 -22.95 3.82
C VAL A 207 5.21 -22.70 2.45
N ASN A 208 5.05 -21.48 1.94
CA ASN A 208 5.75 -20.98 0.78
C ASN A 208 6.99 -20.20 1.23
N LEU A 209 8.14 -20.61 0.73
CA LEU A 209 9.39 -19.89 0.85
C LEU A 209 9.72 -19.28 -0.51
N ARG A 210 9.74 -17.95 -0.57
CA ARG A 210 10.08 -17.20 -1.77
C ARG A 210 11.49 -16.66 -1.66
N LEU A 211 12.29 -16.88 -2.70
CA LEU A 211 13.56 -16.20 -2.94
C LEU A 211 13.36 -15.13 -4.01
N ASP A 212 13.81 -13.92 -3.71
CA ASP A 212 13.96 -12.84 -4.67
C ASP A 212 15.41 -12.34 -4.63
N GLN A 213 16.10 -12.36 -5.76
CA GLN A 213 17.44 -11.78 -5.91
C GLN A 213 17.38 -10.61 -6.89
N SER A 214 17.96 -9.49 -6.50
CA SER A 214 17.94 -8.24 -7.27
C SER A 214 19.28 -7.50 -7.19
N GLY A 215 19.48 -6.54 -8.10
CA GLY A 215 20.66 -5.68 -8.10
C GLY A 215 21.80 -6.20 -8.95
N PHE A 216 21.53 -7.13 -9.87
CA PHE A 216 22.49 -7.44 -10.93
C PHE A 216 22.78 -6.17 -11.74
N SER A 217 24.02 -6.01 -12.17
CA SER A 217 24.45 -4.94 -13.06
C SER A 217 23.83 -5.13 -14.44
N GLU A 218 23.64 -4.02 -15.17
CA GLU A 218 23.15 -4.07 -16.55
C GLU A 218 24.12 -4.86 -17.47
N GLU A 219 25.41 -4.86 -17.16
CA GLU A 219 26.41 -5.68 -17.85
C GLU A 219 26.15 -7.18 -17.65
N THR A 220 25.92 -7.61 -16.40
CA THR A 220 25.58 -9.02 -16.12
C THR A 220 24.26 -9.42 -16.76
N LYS A 221 23.23 -8.55 -16.70
CA LYS A 221 21.92 -8.83 -17.33
C LYS A 221 22.01 -8.93 -18.85
N ALA A 222 22.90 -8.18 -19.48
CA ALA A 222 23.12 -8.22 -20.93
C ALA A 222 23.87 -9.49 -21.38
N ARG A 223 24.55 -10.18 -20.48
CA ARG A 223 25.27 -11.43 -20.80
C ARG A 223 24.29 -12.60 -20.85
N GLU A 224 24.19 -13.22 -22.02
CA GLU A 224 23.31 -14.37 -22.26
C GLU A 224 23.58 -15.51 -21.25
N GLY A 225 22.52 -15.99 -20.60
CA GLY A 225 22.58 -17.10 -19.65
C GLY A 225 23.05 -16.75 -18.23
N ALA A 226 23.42 -15.50 -17.95
CA ALA A 226 23.92 -15.13 -16.62
C ALA A 226 22.83 -15.22 -15.52
N ILE A 227 21.65 -14.67 -15.80
CA ILE A 227 20.50 -14.71 -14.88
C ILE A 227 19.95 -16.14 -14.76
N GLU A 228 19.92 -16.87 -15.87
CA GLU A 228 19.53 -18.28 -15.92
C GLU A 228 20.48 -19.16 -15.10
N GLY A 229 21.79 -18.87 -15.14
CA GLY A 229 22.80 -19.54 -14.33
C GLY A 229 22.60 -19.31 -12.84
N ALA A 230 22.34 -18.06 -12.42
CA ALA A 230 22.01 -17.74 -11.04
C ALA A 230 20.71 -18.44 -10.59
N LYS A 231 19.67 -18.41 -11.44
CA LYS A 231 18.42 -19.11 -11.19
C LYS A 231 18.61 -20.63 -11.06
N TYR A 232 19.46 -21.23 -11.90
CA TYR A 232 19.79 -22.65 -11.83
C TYR A 232 20.49 -22.99 -10.52
N ALA A 233 21.51 -22.23 -10.11
CA ALA A 233 22.20 -22.42 -8.84
C ALA A 233 21.24 -22.37 -7.64
N TRP A 234 20.34 -21.38 -7.59
CA TRP A 234 19.34 -21.30 -6.52
C TRP A 234 18.32 -22.44 -6.55
N THR A 235 17.97 -22.94 -7.73
CA THR A 235 17.07 -24.10 -7.87
C THR A 235 17.72 -25.37 -7.31
N GLU A 236 19.01 -25.58 -7.57
CA GLU A 236 19.78 -26.70 -7.00
C GLU A 236 19.90 -26.58 -5.47
N MET A 237 20.23 -25.40 -4.95
CA MET A 237 20.29 -25.14 -3.51
C MET A 237 18.93 -25.36 -2.83
N GLY A 238 17.84 -24.83 -3.42
CA GLY A 238 16.49 -25.06 -2.90
C GLY A 238 16.07 -26.53 -2.92
N SER A 239 16.54 -27.30 -3.91
CA SER A 239 16.36 -28.76 -3.94
C SER A 239 17.11 -29.47 -2.81
N ASN A 240 18.28 -28.97 -2.40
CA ASN A 240 19.00 -29.48 -1.23
C ASN A 240 18.31 -29.07 0.08
N LEU A 241 17.76 -27.85 0.16
CA LEU A 241 16.94 -27.43 1.31
C LEU A 241 15.74 -28.36 1.50
N ALA A 242 15.07 -28.74 0.42
CA ALA A 242 13.97 -29.71 0.48
C ALA A 242 14.40 -31.06 1.06
N LYS A 243 15.64 -31.52 0.80
CA LYS A 243 16.18 -32.74 1.41
C LYS A 243 16.52 -32.55 2.90
N VAL A 244 16.94 -31.35 3.31
CA VAL A 244 17.24 -31.03 4.72
C VAL A 244 15.96 -30.96 5.56
N LEU A 245 14.84 -30.57 4.95
CA LEU A 245 13.53 -30.43 5.59
C LEU A 245 12.62 -31.67 5.47
N ALA A 246 13.00 -32.67 4.67
CA ALA A 246 12.30 -33.94 4.53
C ALA A 246 12.57 -34.88 5.71
#